data_AF-G9NES3-F1
#
_entry.id   AF-G9NES3-F1
#
_cell.length_a   1.000
_cell.length_b   1.000
_cell.length_c   1.000
_cell.angle_alpha   90.00
_cell.angle_beta   90.00
_cell.angle_gamma   90.00
#
_symmetry.space_group_name_H-M   'P 1'
#
loop_
_entity.id
_entity.type
_entity.pdbx_description
1 polymer ?
#
loop_
_entity_poly.entity_id
_entity_poly.type
_entity_poly.pdbx_seq_one_letter_code
_entity_poly.pdbx_strand_id
1 'polypeptide(L)'
;MGIDAGFDMDPPLSKGVVDKQNWGRFFINLIKEQYKDDVQVEIMPNYINFNAGEHPKLPFEGHKFLRFSSKVSGAIASNLGVERYINTVTRVAKAHFGPRVQYWHEGADQYGIHDWKKVNDSIRSYEQPDVFETQDSIRQLLSETDPVKEQDIALFEVQDIPGKGRGLVARFNISKGTRIICEKPLLTAGPMPPNKLESFLTKELKEMSKTSQRQFLSLHNNHRGKNLFSGIFRTNALPCGSGSRIGGVYPTACFINHSCIPNAHNNWNSEQEHETIHAIRPIERGA
;
A
#
# COMPACT_ATOMS: atom_id res chain seq x y z
N MET A 1 3.96 38.06 -21.77
CA MET A 1 4.03 36.62 -22.05
C MET A 1 3.74 35.91 -20.74
N GLY A 2 2.82 34.95 -20.72
CA GLY A 2 2.51 34.22 -19.49
C GLY A 2 3.61 33.21 -19.16
N ILE A 3 3.84 32.94 -17.89
CA ILE A 3 4.69 31.86 -17.40
C ILE A 3 3.77 30.80 -16.82
N ASP A 4 3.86 29.59 -17.34
CA ASP A 4 3.15 28.43 -16.81
C ASP A 4 4.07 27.60 -15.89
N ALA A 5 3.46 26.95 -14.91
CA ALA A 5 4.14 25.97 -14.08
C ALA A 5 3.20 24.81 -13.73
N GLY A 6 3.78 23.69 -13.36
CA GLY A 6 3.00 22.50 -13.03
C GLY A 6 3.84 21.26 -12.83
N PHE A 7 3.16 20.12 -12.84
CA PHE A 7 3.83 18.84 -12.90
C PHE A 7 3.12 17.87 -13.83
N ASP A 8 3.92 16.99 -14.41
CA ASP A 8 3.47 15.90 -15.23
C ASP A 8 3.65 14.58 -14.48
N MET A 9 2.82 13.60 -14.83
CA MET A 9 3.00 12.21 -14.41
C MET A 9 3.65 11.43 -15.55
N ASP A 10 4.87 10.95 -15.36
CA ASP A 10 5.60 10.14 -16.33
C ASP A 10 6.44 9.04 -15.67
N PRO A 11 6.24 7.75 -16.04
CA PRO A 11 5.24 7.26 -16.98
C PRO A 11 3.81 7.47 -16.47
N PRO A 12 2.79 7.63 -17.35
CA PRO A 12 1.39 7.78 -16.97
C PRO A 12 0.90 6.65 -16.06
N LEU A 13 -0.09 6.95 -15.21
CA LEU A 13 -0.71 5.93 -14.36
C LEU A 13 -1.40 4.88 -15.23
N SER A 14 -1.20 3.62 -14.88
CA SER A 14 -1.87 2.49 -15.50
C SER A 14 -3.29 2.32 -14.95
N LYS A 15 -4.12 1.52 -15.65
CA LYS A 15 -5.40 1.03 -15.10
C LYS A 15 -5.20 -0.07 -14.02
N GLY A 16 -3.95 -0.37 -13.65
CA GLY A 16 -3.63 -1.38 -12.65
C GLY A 16 -4.06 -0.97 -11.24
N VAL A 17 -4.39 -1.95 -10.41
CA VAL A 17 -4.94 -1.71 -9.06
C VAL A 17 -3.99 -0.92 -8.16
N VAL A 18 -2.67 -1.09 -8.32
CA VAL A 18 -1.68 -0.30 -7.57
C VAL A 18 -1.82 1.19 -7.86
N ASP A 19 -1.86 1.58 -9.13
CA ASP A 19 -2.02 2.98 -9.53
C ASP A 19 -3.41 3.51 -9.15
N LYS A 20 -4.47 2.69 -9.32
CA LYS A 20 -5.84 3.03 -8.93
C LYS A 20 -5.98 3.29 -7.42
N GLN A 21 -5.39 2.45 -6.57
CA GLN A 21 -5.42 2.64 -5.11
C GLN A 21 -4.56 3.82 -4.66
N ASN A 22 -3.31 3.92 -5.15
CA ASN A 22 -2.42 5.03 -4.83
C ASN A 22 -3.02 6.38 -5.21
N TRP A 23 -3.64 6.44 -6.40
CA TRP A 23 -4.31 7.64 -6.88
C TRP A 23 -5.63 7.92 -6.15
N GLY A 24 -6.60 7.02 -6.21
CA GLY A 24 -7.94 7.28 -5.69
C GLY A 24 -7.99 7.29 -4.17
N ARG A 25 -7.53 6.21 -3.53
CA ARG A 25 -7.71 6.02 -2.07
C ARG A 25 -6.79 6.89 -1.24
N PHE A 26 -5.54 7.06 -1.67
CA PHE A 26 -4.53 7.75 -0.88
C PHE A 26 -4.35 9.20 -1.32
N PHE A 27 -4.04 9.45 -2.59
CA PHE A 27 -3.77 10.79 -3.08
C PHE A 27 -5.03 11.67 -3.14
N ILE A 28 -6.07 11.25 -3.87
CA ILE A 28 -7.30 12.05 -4.06
C ILE A 28 -8.01 12.32 -2.73
N ASN A 29 -8.13 11.34 -1.84
CA ASN A 29 -8.75 11.55 -0.54
C ASN A 29 -7.97 12.53 0.35
N LEU A 30 -6.64 12.49 0.30
CA LEU A 30 -5.81 13.47 1.01
C LEU A 30 -6.01 14.87 0.45
N ILE A 31 -6.08 15.03 -0.88
CA ILE A 31 -6.38 16.33 -1.49
C ILE A 31 -7.77 16.83 -1.10
N LYS A 32 -8.80 15.97 -1.09
CA LYS A 32 -10.15 16.33 -0.64
C LYS A 32 -10.15 16.83 0.80
N GLU A 33 -9.48 16.12 1.70
CA GLU A 33 -9.39 16.52 3.11
C GLU A 33 -8.60 17.82 3.29
N GLN A 34 -7.50 18.00 2.55
CA GLN A 34 -6.64 19.18 2.61
C GLN A 34 -7.35 20.47 2.20
N TYR A 35 -8.32 20.39 1.28
CA TYR A 35 -9.03 21.54 0.71
C TYR A 35 -10.54 21.54 0.99
N LYS A 36 -11.01 20.76 1.97
CA LYS A 36 -12.45 20.64 2.29
C LYS A 36 -13.13 21.98 2.63
N ASP A 37 -12.37 22.92 3.18
CA ASP A 37 -12.84 24.25 3.60
C ASP A 37 -12.43 25.35 2.60
N ASP A 38 -11.80 24.99 1.47
CA ASP A 38 -11.34 25.94 0.46
C ASP A 38 -12.43 26.18 -0.60
N VAL A 39 -13.00 27.39 -0.59
CA VAL A 39 -14.08 27.79 -1.51
C VAL A 39 -13.67 27.82 -2.97
N GLN A 40 -12.37 27.82 -3.28
CA GLN A 40 -11.87 27.75 -4.65
C GLN A 40 -11.67 26.30 -5.12
N VAL A 41 -11.91 25.29 -4.28
CA VAL A 41 -11.73 23.89 -4.65
C VAL A 41 -13.07 23.17 -4.65
N GLU A 42 -13.53 22.81 -5.85
CA GLU A 42 -14.82 22.17 -6.06
C GLU A 42 -14.65 20.68 -6.36
N ILE A 43 -15.44 19.85 -5.69
CA ILE A 43 -15.50 18.41 -5.93
C ILE A 43 -16.58 18.14 -6.96
N MET A 44 -16.18 17.88 -8.20
CA MET A 44 -17.06 17.46 -9.29
C MET A 44 -17.30 15.95 -9.22
N PRO A 45 -18.29 15.39 -9.95
CA PRO A 45 -18.60 13.95 -9.89
C PRO A 45 -17.41 13.02 -10.19
N ASN A 46 -16.51 13.44 -11.08
CA ASN A 46 -15.41 12.61 -11.58
C ASN A 46 -14.01 13.22 -11.39
N TYR A 47 -13.91 14.44 -10.85
CA TYR A 47 -12.64 15.14 -10.69
C TYR A 47 -12.73 16.23 -9.61
N ILE A 48 -11.57 16.72 -9.16
CA ILE A 48 -11.45 17.94 -8.36
C ILE A 48 -11.11 19.09 -9.30
N ASN A 49 -11.85 20.19 -9.20
CA ASN A 49 -11.65 21.41 -9.96
C ASN A 49 -11.10 22.51 -9.04
N PHE A 50 -9.98 23.12 -9.41
CA PHE A 50 -9.42 24.24 -8.67
C PHE A 50 -9.76 25.54 -9.41
N ASN A 51 -10.67 26.35 -8.89
CA ASN A 51 -11.09 27.64 -9.46
C ASN A 51 -10.03 28.74 -9.29
N ALA A 52 -8.82 28.44 -9.76
CA ALA A 52 -7.67 29.34 -9.74
C ALA A 52 -6.95 29.25 -11.10
N GLY A 53 -6.63 30.41 -11.68
CA GLY A 53 -5.92 30.49 -12.96
C GLY A 53 -6.70 29.84 -14.11
N GLU A 54 -6.14 28.79 -14.69
CA GLU A 54 -6.68 28.05 -15.84
C GLU A 54 -7.45 26.79 -15.44
N HIS A 55 -7.90 26.74 -14.18
CA HIS A 55 -8.71 25.66 -13.64
C HIS A 55 -8.02 24.29 -13.71
N PRO A 56 -6.86 24.09 -13.04
CA PRO A 56 -6.19 22.80 -13.03
C PRO A 56 -7.09 21.74 -12.36
N LYS A 57 -7.06 20.51 -12.90
CA LYS A 57 -8.01 19.44 -12.54
C LYS A 57 -7.28 18.16 -12.11
N LEU A 58 -7.88 17.42 -11.19
CA LEU A 58 -7.43 16.10 -10.77
C LEU A 58 -8.56 15.07 -10.98
N PRO A 59 -8.47 14.15 -11.95
CA PRO A 59 -9.51 13.13 -12.16
C PRO A 59 -9.55 12.13 -11.00
N PHE A 60 -10.68 11.47 -10.77
CA PHE A 60 -10.75 10.34 -9.84
C PHE A 60 -10.19 9.05 -10.47
N GLU A 61 -10.28 8.94 -11.79
CA GLU A 61 -9.63 7.91 -12.59
C GLU A 61 -8.18 8.29 -12.90
N GLY A 62 -7.24 7.78 -12.10
CA GLY A 62 -5.84 8.17 -12.15
C GLY A 62 -5.16 7.91 -13.49
N HIS A 63 -5.51 6.85 -14.21
CA HIS A 63 -4.96 6.56 -15.54
C HIS A 63 -5.29 7.61 -16.60
N LYS A 64 -6.28 8.47 -16.34
CA LYS A 64 -6.60 9.61 -17.20
C LYS A 64 -5.70 10.81 -16.90
N PHE A 65 -5.02 10.88 -15.76
CA PHE A 65 -4.19 12.02 -15.38
C PHE A 65 -2.86 12.07 -16.15
N LEU A 66 -2.54 13.26 -16.69
CA LEU A 66 -1.24 13.53 -17.33
C LEU A 66 -0.53 14.75 -16.73
N ARG A 67 -1.26 15.84 -16.48
CA ARG A 67 -0.69 17.14 -16.07
C ARG A 67 -1.61 17.89 -15.13
N PHE A 68 -1.01 18.54 -14.14
CA PHE A 68 -1.65 19.56 -13.31
C PHE A 68 -0.81 20.84 -13.42
N SER A 69 -1.33 21.86 -14.11
CA SER A 69 -0.59 23.08 -14.41
C SER A 69 -1.51 24.26 -14.61
N SER A 70 -0.98 25.46 -14.43
CA SER A 70 -1.65 26.69 -14.81
C SER A 70 -0.64 27.83 -14.94
N LYS A 71 -1.03 28.90 -15.62
CA LYS A 71 -0.36 30.19 -15.60
C LYS A 71 -0.13 30.73 -14.18
N VAL A 72 1.13 30.95 -13.82
CA VAL A 72 1.56 31.49 -12.52
C VAL A 72 1.98 32.96 -12.57
N SER A 73 2.23 33.51 -13.76
CA SER A 73 2.52 34.94 -13.93
C SER A 73 1.26 35.81 -14.01
N GLY A 74 1.34 37.03 -13.48
CA GLY A 74 0.33 38.07 -13.65
C GLY A 74 -0.57 38.26 -12.43
N ALA A 75 -1.30 39.38 -12.40
CA ALA A 75 -2.07 39.81 -11.23
C ALA A 75 -3.15 38.80 -10.84
N ILE A 76 -3.80 38.14 -11.81
CA ILE A 76 -4.84 37.13 -11.56
C ILE A 76 -4.23 35.89 -10.87
N ALA A 77 -3.12 35.38 -11.38
CA ALA A 77 -2.45 34.21 -10.80
C ALA A 77 -1.94 34.48 -9.37
N SER A 78 -1.44 35.70 -9.14
CA SER A 78 -1.00 36.15 -7.82
C SER A 78 -2.17 36.29 -6.83
N ASN A 79 -3.28 36.89 -7.27
CA ASN A 79 -4.46 37.12 -6.43
C ASN A 79 -5.19 35.81 -6.06
N LEU A 80 -5.23 34.84 -6.98
CA LEU A 80 -5.86 33.53 -6.76
C LEU A 80 -4.92 32.50 -6.12
N GLY A 81 -3.66 32.87 -5.86
CA GLY A 81 -2.69 31.99 -5.21
C GLY A 81 -2.41 30.69 -5.97
N VAL A 82 -2.48 30.72 -7.31
CA VAL A 82 -2.37 29.53 -8.19
C VAL A 82 -1.11 28.71 -7.88
N GLU A 83 0.01 29.40 -7.66
CA GLU A 83 1.29 28.79 -7.36
C GLU A 83 1.26 27.96 -6.06
N ARG A 84 0.46 28.37 -5.06
CA ARG A 84 0.29 27.63 -3.81
C ARG A 84 -0.38 26.28 -4.05
N TYR A 85 -1.40 26.23 -4.92
CA TYR A 85 -2.05 24.97 -5.28
C TYR A 85 -1.09 24.06 -6.01
N ILE A 86 -0.39 24.55 -7.03
CA ILE A 86 0.60 23.78 -7.78
C ILE A 86 1.66 23.21 -6.84
N ASN A 87 2.30 24.06 -6.03
CA ASN A 87 3.36 23.62 -5.13
C ASN A 87 2.89 22.59 -4.10
N THR A 88 1.70 22.78 -3.54
CA THR A 88 1.14 21.86 -2.53
C THR A 88 0.77 20.52 -3.16
N VAL A 89 0.03 20.53 -4.27
CA VAL A 89 -0.40 19.31 -4.96
C VAL A 89 0.82 18.56 -5.51
N THR A 90 1.81 19.24 -6.09
CA THR A 90 3.06 18.62 -6.52
C THR A 90 3.81 17.97 -5.35
N ARG A 91 3.92 18.63 -4.20
CA ARG A 91 4.61 18.07 -3.03
C ARG A 91 3.93 16.80 -2.56
N VAL A 92 2.60 16.80 -2.46
CA VAL A 92 1.83 15.62 -2.10
C VAL A 92 2.01 14.52 -3.16
N ALA A 93 1.92 14.86 -4.44
CA ALA A 93 2.11 13.90 -5.53
C ALA A 93 3.51 13.27 -5.50
N LYS A 94 4.57 14.05 -5.28
CA LYS A 94 5.95 13.55 -5.13
C LYS A 94 6.09 12.59 -3.95
N ALA A 95 5.40 12.85 -2.84
CA ALA A 95 5.42 11.94 -1.69
C ALA A 95 4.77 10.57 -1.99
N HIS A 96 3.74 10.54 -2.83
CA HIS A 96 3.02 9.30 -3.18
C HIS A 96 3.62 8.55 -4.38
N PHE A 97 4.07 9.27 -5.40
CA PHE A 97 4.47 8.71 -6.70
C PHE A 97 5.97 8.86 -7.00
N GLY A 98 6.71 9.54 -6.10
CA GLY A 98 8.16 9.66 -6.15
C GLY A 98 8.66 10.26 -7.47
N PRO A 99 9.63 9.62 -8.14
CA PRO A 99 10.25 10.15 -9.35
C PRO A 99 9.32 10.17 -10.56
N ARG A 100 8.10 9.62 -10.48
CA ARG A 100 7.12 9.74 -11.59
C ARG A 100 6.58 11.15 -11.75
N VAL A 101 6.68 11.98 -10.71
CA VAL A 101 6.16 13.34 -10.71
C VAL A 101 7.24 14.31 -11.17
N GLN A 102 7.06 14.84 -12.37
CA GLN A 102 8.02 15.68 -13.08
C GLN A 102 7.54 17.13 -13.03
N TYR A 103 8.06 17.89 -12.06
CA TYR A 103 7.76 19.31 -11.92
C TYR A 103 8.51 20.13 -12.97
N TRP A 104 7.88 21.18 -13.48
CA TRP A 104 8.46 22.11 -14.44
C TRP A 104 7.92 23.53 -14.22
N HIS A 105 8.69 24.50 -14.68
CA HIS A 105 8.38 25.92 -14.56
C HIS A 105 9.00 26.67 -15.75
N GLU A 106 8.18 27.31 -16.59
CA GLU A 106 8.67 27.91 -17.84
C GLU A 106 9.64 29.07 -17.59
N GLY A 107 9.49 29.81 -16.49
CA GLY A 107 10.43 30.86 -16.10
C GLY A 107 11.83 30.36 -15.71
N ALA A 108 12.02 29.03 -15.62
CA ALA A 108 13.30 28.37 -15.40
C ALA A 108 13.74 27.55 -16.62
N ASP A 109 13.18 27.85 -17.80
CA ASP A 109 13.40 27.11 -19.06
C ASP A 109 13.09 25.60 -18.95
N GLN A 110 12.11 25.25 -18.12
CA GLN A 110 11.62 23.88 -17.94
C GLN A 110 10.19 23.76 -18.45
N TYR A 111 9.91 22.70 -19.21
CA TYR A 111 8.63 22.46 -19.86
C TYR A 111 8.08 21.08 -19.51
N GLY A 112 6.76 20.95 -19.58
CA GLY A 112 6.12 19.66 -19.35
C GLY A 112 6.40 18.65 -20.47
N ILE A 113 6.34 17.37 -20.11
CA ILE A 113 6.73 16.22 -20.95
C ILE A 113 5.67 15.93 -22.02
N HIS A 114 4.39 16.02 -21.65
CA HIS A 114 3.30 15.67 -22.55
C HIS A 114 2.91 16.84 -23.47
N ASP A 115 2.65 16.54 -24.74
CA ASP A 115 2.11 17.52 -25.69
C ASP A 115 0.73 18.03 -25.27
N TRP A 116 0.47 19.32 -25.53
CA TRP A 116 -0.77 19.99 -25.13
C TRP A 116 -2.03 19.36 -25.72
N LYS A 117 -1.97 18.81 -26.94
CA LYS A 117 -3.11 18.10 -27.53
C LYS A 117 -3.48 16.88 -26.68
N LYS A 118 -2.48 16.09 -26.29
CA LYS A 118 -2.65 14.89 -25.45
C LYS A 118 -3.16 15.24 -24.05
N VAL A 119 -2.66 16.32 -23.46
CA VAL A 119 -3.14 16.83 -22.15
C VAL A 119 -4.60 17.26 -22.24
N ASN A 120 -4.98 18.02 -23.28
CA ASN A 120 -6.35 18.48 -23.46
C ASN A 120 -7.32 17.33 -23.75
N ASP A 121 -6.90 16.32 -24.53
CA ASP A 121 -7.66 15.10 -24.77
C ASP A 121 -7.91 14.33 -23.46
N SER A 122 -6.87 14.21 -22.63
CA SER A 122 -6.95 13.63 -21.29
C SER A 122 -7.96 14.39 -20.42
N ILE A 123 -7.87 15.73 -20.31
CA ILE A 123 -8.77 16.54 -19.47
C ILE A 123 -10.23 16.40 -19.91
N ARG A 124 -10.50 16.39 -21.23
CA ARG A 124 -11.86 16.20 -21.75
C ARG A 124 -12.46 14.85 -21.37
N SER A 125 -11.62 13.82 -21.18
CA SER A 125 -12.10 12.49 -20.79
C SER A 125 -12.62 12.41 -19.34
N TYR A 126 -12.37 13.42 -18.50
CA TYR A 126 -12.78 13.37 -17.08
C TYR A 126 -14.30 13.47 -16.93
N GLU A 127 -14.99 14.13 -17.86
CA GLU A 127 -16.45 14.26 -17.87
C GLU A 127 -17.15 13.00 -18.39
N GLN A 128 -16.41 12.07 -18.99
CA GLN A 128 -16.94 10.82 -19.55
C GLN A 128 -16.51 9.62 -18.69
N PRO A 129 -17.41 9.05 -17.87
CA PRO A 129 -17.08 7.87 -17.06
C PRO A 129 -16.81 6.64 -17.95
N ASP A 130 -15.85 5.80 -17.55
CA ASP A 130 -15.62 4.51 -18.20
C ASP A 130 -16.85 3.60 -17.93
N VAL A 131 -17.57 3.21 -18.99
CA VAL A 131 -18.84 2.42 -18.92
C VAL A 131 -18.72 1.13 -18.08
N PHE A 132 -17.52 0.56 -17.99
CA PHE A 132 -17.23 -0.63 -17.20
C PHE A 132 -17.10 -0.35 -15.69
N GLU A 133 -16.64 0.84 -15.29
CA GLU A 133 -16.49 1.18 -13.87
C GLU A 133 -17.84 1.40 -13.18
N THR A 134 -18.89 1.79 -13.91
CA THR A 134 -20.23 1.95 -13.34
C THR A 134 -20.80 0.60 -12.89
N GLN A 135 -20.51 -0.49 -13.61
CA GLN A 135 -20.93 -1.84 -13.21
C GLN A 135 -20.10 -2.39 -12.04
N ASP A 136 -18.78 -2.14 -12.03
CA ASP A 136 -17.91 -2.55 -10.93
C ASP A 136 -18.17 -1.75 -9.66
N SER A 137 -18.48 -0.45 -9.76
CA SER A 137 -18.83 0.40 -8.61
C SER A 137 -20.14 -0.01 -7.97
N ILE A 138 -21.13 -0.45 -8.77
CA ILE A 138 -22.40 -0.99 -8.25
C ILE A 138 -22.16 -2.36 -7.58
N ARG A 139 -21.29 -3.22 -8.13
CA ARG A 139 -20.91 -4.48 -7.47
C ARG A 139 -20.12 -4.25 -6.18
N GLN A 140 -19.26 -3.25 -6.14
CA GLN A 140 -18.43 -2.89 -4.99
C GLN A 140 -19.23 -2.19 -3.88
N LEU A 141 -20.34 -1.51 -4.20
CA LEU A 141 -21.27 -0.96 -3.19
C LEU A 141 -22.11 -2.06 -2.52
N LEU A 142 -22.34 -3.18 -3.20
CA LEU A 142 -23.18 -4.28 -2.73
C LEU A 142 -22.38 -5.40 -2.04
N SER A 143 -21.05 -5.34 -2.04
CA SER A 143 -20.20 -6.30 -1.31
C SER A 143 -19.59 -5.64 -0.06
N GLU A 144 -19.98 -6.11 1.13
CA GLU A 144 -19.38 -5.74 2.43
C GLU A 144 -17.96 -6.33 2.62
N THR A 145 -17.21 -6.53 1.53
CA THR A 145 -15.91 -7.20 1.56
C THR A 145 -14.82 -6.27 1.06
N ASP A 146 -13.86 -6.04 1.95
CA ASP A 146 -12.63 -5.27 1.77
C ASP A 146 -11.96 -5.58 0.40
N PRO A 147 -11.85 -4.60 -0.53
CA PRO A 147 -11.34 -4.81 -1.90
C PRO A 147 -9.83 -5.10 -1.97
N VAL A 148 -9.18 -5.33 -0.83
CA VAL A 148 -7.78 -5.76 -0.71
C VAL A 148 -7.65 -7.29 -0.85
N LYS A 149 -8.73 -8.06 -0.63
CA LYS A 149 -8.68 -9.53 -0.70
C LYS A 149 -8.67 -10.11 -2.11
N GLU A 150 -9.12 -9.38 -3.13
CA GLU A 150 -9.50 -10.00 -4.41
C GLU A 150 -8.41 -10.09 -5.49
N GLN A 151 -7.20 -9.51 -5.32
CA GLN A 151 -6.23 -9.47 -6.44
C GLN A 151 -4.77 -9.78 -6.10
N ASP A 152 -4.49 -10.60 -5.08
CA ASP A 152 -3.17 -11.24 -4.83
C ASP A 152 -1.92 -10.32 -4.88
N ILE A 153 -2.09 -8.99 -4.76
CA ILE A 153 -0.98 -8.05 -4.66
C ILE A 153 -0.52 -8.06 -3.20
N ALA A 154 0.61 -8.73 -2.96
CA ALA A 154 1.19 -8.77 -1.63
C ALA A 154 1.53 -7.34 -1.15
N LEU A 155 0.93 -6.91 -0.03
CA LEU A 155 1.19 -5.63 0.64
C LEU A 155 2.62 -5.49 1.16
N PHE A 156 3.32 -6.62 1.23
CA PHE A 156 4.64 -6.79 1.79
C PHE A 156 5.40 -7.84 0.99
N GLU A 157 6.69 -7.96 1.22
CA GLU A 157 7.53 -9.02 0.70
C GLU A 157 8.54 -9.48 1.76
N VAL A 158 9.01 -10.72 1.63
CA VAL A 158 10.10 -11.24 2.45
C VAL A 158 11.42 -10.84 1.80
N GLN A 159 12.27 -10.12 2.54
CA GLN A 159 13.60 -9.70 2.09
C GLN A 159 14.69 -10.13 3.09
N ASP A 160 15.92 -10.24 2.61
CA ASP A 160 17.09 -10.32 3.50
C ASP A 160 17.41 -8.93 4.07
N ILE A 161 17.40 -8.81 5.39
CA ILE A 161 17.68 -7.59 6.13
C ILE A 161 19.07 -7.71 6.77
N PRO A 162 20.03 -6.81 6.43
CA PRO A 162 21.37 -6.83 7.00
C PRO A 162 21.37 -6.92 8.53
N GLY A 163 22.05 -7.94 9.07
CA GLY A 163 22.16 -8.18 10.52
C GLY A 163 20.90 -8.74 11.20
N LYS A 164 19.77 -8.91 10.49
CA LYS A 164 18.51 -9.41 11.06
C LYS A 164 17.99 -10.69 10.39
N GLY A 165 18.70 -11.22 9.40
CA GLY A 165 18.23 -12.37 8.62
C GLY A 165 17.07 -11.97 7.71
N ARG A 166 16.09 -12.84 7.51
CA ARG A 166 14.93 -12.53 6.66
C ARG A 166 13.86 -11.77 7.43
N GLY A 167 13.25 -10.79 6.80
CA GLY A 167 12.21 -9.96 7.39
C GLY A 167 11.08 -9.64 6.42
N LEU A 168 9.91 -9.33 6.96
CA LEU A 168 8.78 -8.82 6.19
C LEU A 168 8.89 -7.31 6.00
N VAL A 169 8.90 -6.84 4.76
CA VAL A 169 9.07 -5.42 4.40
C VAL A 169 7.84 -4.91 3.66
N ALA A 170 7.34 -3.73 4.03
CA ALA A 170 6.16 -3.14 3.39
C ALA A 170 6.46 -2.70 1.95
N ARG A 171 5.63 -3.12 0.98
CA ARG A 171 5.76 -2.68 -0.43
C ARG A 171 5.07 -1.36 -0.71
N PHE A 172 4.17 -0.95 0.19
CA PHE A 172 3.35 0.26 0.10
C PHE A 172 3.26 0.94 1.47
N ASN A 173 2.80 2.19 1.49
CA ASN A 173 2.38 2.82 2.74
C ASN A 173 1.12 2.09 3.26
N ILE A 174 1.17 1.60 4.49
CA ILE A 174 0.08 0.87 5.14
C ILE A 174 -0.51 1.77 6.23
N SER A 175 -1.80 2.06 6.11
CA SER A 175 -2.53 2.85 7.11
C SER A 175 -2.64 2.10 8.44
N LYS A 176 -2.72 2.84 9.55
CA LYS A 176 -3.06 2.28 10.86
C LYS A 176 -4.38 1.52 10.77
N GLY A 177 -4.45 0.36 11.42
CA GLY A 177 -5.62 -0.51 11.48
C GLY A 177 -5.74 -1.49 10.31
N THR A 178 -4.95 -1.34 9.24
CA THR A 178 -4.98 -2.28 8.12
C THR A 178 -4.55 -3.68 8.56
N ARG A 179 -5.34 -4.70 8.21
CA ARG A 179 -4.97 -6.10 8.37
C ARG A 179 -3.97 -6.49 7.29
N ILE A 180 -2.75 -6.75 7.71
CA ILE A 180 -1.60 -7.09 6.85
C ILE A 180 -1.66 -8.58 6.50
N ILE A 181 -1.81 -9.46 7.49
CA ILE A 181 -1.83 -10.92 7.31
C ILE A 181 -3.10 -11.49 7.95
N CYS A 182 -3.63 -12.55 7.33
CA CYS A 182 -4.64 -13.43 7.89
C CYS A 182 -4.35 -14.84 7.38
N GLU A 183 -3.70 -15.69 8.19
CA GLU A 183 -3.25 -17.01 7.72
C GLU A 183 -3.39 -18.10 8.80
N LYS A 184 -3.56 -19.34 8.33
CA LYS A 184 -3.57 -20.52 9.20
C LYS A 184 -2.15 -20.89 9.59
N PRO A 185 -1.96 -21.48 10.78
CA PRO A 185 -0.68 -22.10 11.08
C PRO A 185 -0.40 -23.23 10.08
N LEU A 186 0.85 -23.37 9.68
CA LEU A 186 1.37 -24.60 9.07
C LEU A 186 1.23 -25.73 10.09
N LEU A 187 1.77 -25.52 11.29
CA LEU A 187 1.82 -26.52 12.35
C LEU A 187 1.48 -25.88 13.67
N THR A 188 0.76 -26.62 14.52
CA THR A 188 0.56 -26.26 15.92
C THR A 188 1.14 -27.34 16.82
N ALA A 189 1.64 -26.96 17.98
CA ALA A 189 2.06 -27.89 19.01
C ALA A 189 1.74 -27.33 20.40
N GLY A 190 1.16 -28.18 21.25
CA GLY A 190 0.98 -27.90 22.67
C GLY A 190 2.21 -28.27 23.52
N PRO A 191 2.12 -28.12 24.85
CA PRO A 191 3.19 -28.51 25.76
C PRO A 191 3.46 -30.00 25.68
N MET A 192 4.73 -30.36 25.48
CA MET A 192 5.16 -31.76 25.50
C MET A 192 6.61 -31.88 26.00
N PRO A 193 7.03 -33.07 26.47
CA PRO A 193 8.41 -33.31 26.85
C PRO A 193 9.40 -32.95 25.71
N PRO A 194 10.54 -32.30 26.00
CA PRO A 194 11.49 -31.87 24.97
C PRO A 194 11.98 -32.98 24.03
N ASN A 195 12.06 -34.22 24.53
CA ASN A 195 12.48 -35.40 23.76
C ASN A 195 11.39 -35.94 22.80
N LYS A 196 10.14 -35.47 22.91
CA LYS A 196 9.02 -35.90 22.06
C LYS A 196 8.72 -34.92 20.93
N LEU A 197 9.11 -33.65 21.06
CA LEU A 197 8.81 -32.62 20.07
C LEU A 197 9.35 -32.95 18.68
N GLU A 198 10.61 -33.39 18.58
CA GLU A 198 11.22 -33.72 17.29
C GLU A 198 10.46 -34.86 16.59
N SER A 199 10.10 -35.91 17.34
CA SER A 199 9.37 -37.05 16.79
C SER A 199 7.95 -36.67 16.34
N PHE A 200 7.28 -35.79 17.09
CA PHE A 200 5.97 -35.25 16.72
C PHE A 200 6.06 -34.43 15.43
N LEU A 201 6.95 -33.43 15.38
CA LEU A 201 7.12 -32.58 14.20
C LEU A 201 7.54 -33.37 12.97
N THR A 202 8.39 -34.38 13.13
CA THR A 202 8.80 -35.27 12.03
C THR A 202 7.59 -36.00 11.43
N LYS A 203 6.69 -36.49 12.28
CA LYS A 203 5.48 -37.19 11.84
C LYS A 203 4.56 -36.22 11.09
N GLU A 204 4.23 -35.08 11.69
CA GLU A 204 3.34 -34.09 11.10
C GLU A 204 3.89 -33.56 9.76
N LEU A 205 5.17 -33.16 9.71
CA LEU A 205 5.82 -32.69 8.49
C LEU A 205 5.80 -33.74 7.37
N LYS A 206 5.91 -35.03 7.70
CA LYS A 206 5.86 -36.12 6.71
C LYS A 206 4.47 -36.24 6.07
N GLU A 207 3.42 -35.94 6.81
CA GLU A 207 2.03 -35.97 6.34
C GLU A 207 1.66 -34.72 5.52
N MET A 208 2.43 -33.63 5.64
CA MET A 208 2.21 -32.39 4.91
C MET A 208 2.60 -32.46 3.42
N SER A 209 2.08 -31.50 2.65
CA SER A 209 2.50 -31.26 1.27
C SER A 209 3.99 -30.89 1.17
N LYS A 210 4.62 -31.19 0.03
CA LYS A 210 6.01 -30.78 -0.23
C LYS A 210 6.22 -29.27 -0.20
N THR A 211 5.19 -28.49 -0.53
CA THR A 211 5.23 -27.03 -0.44
C THR A 211 5.28 -26.57 1.01
N SER A 212 4.40 -27.10 1.87
CA SER A 212 4.37 -26.79 3.31
C SER A 212 5.64 -27.24 4.02
N GLN A 213 6.19 -28.41 3.66
CA GLN A 213 7.50 -28.87 4.15
C GLN A 213 8.59 -27.86 3.81
N ARG A 214 8.67 -27.39 2.55
CA ARG A 214 9.67 -26.40 2.12
C ARG A 214 9.47 -25.06 2.83
N GLN A 215 8.24 -24.61 3.02
CA GLN A 215 7.93 -23.38 3.75
C GLN A 215 8.47 -23.46 5.18
N PHE A 216 8.13 -24.53 5.91
CA PHE A 216 8.62 -24.76 7.27
C PHE A 216 10.15 -24.82 7.33
N LEU A 217 10.78 -25.59 6.45
CA LEU A 217 12.25 -25.74 6.42
C LEU A 217 12.99 -24.46 6.02
N SER A 218 12.30 -23.50 5.40
CA SER A 218 12.90 -22.21 5.08
C SER A 218 13.02 -21.29 6.31
N LEU A 219 12.18 -21.50 7.34
CA LEU A 219 12.12 -20.62 8.50
C LEU A 219 13.43 -20.59 9.29
N HIS A 220 13.64 -19.50 10.03
CA HIS A 220 14.90 -19.30 10.76
C HIS A 220 15.09 -20.35 11.86
N ASN A 221 16.32 -20.81 12.08
CA ASN A 221 16.65 -21.70 13.19
C ASN A 221 17.81 -21.12 14.00
N ASN A 222 17.52 -20.64 15.20
CA ASN A 222 18.54 -20.11 16.11
C ASN A 222 19.09 -21.18 17.09
N HIS A 223 18.69 -22.44 16.95
CA HIS A 223 19.14 -23.52 17.82
C HIS A 223 20.22 -24.37 17.13
N ARG A 224 21.34 -24.56 17.82
CA ARG A 224 22.41 -25.48 17.42
C ARG A 224 22.13 -26.87 18.00
N GLY A 225 22.06 -27.91 17.18
CA GLY A 225 21.86 -29.28 17.68
C GLY A 225 21.32 -30.27 16.64
N LYS A 226 21.08 -31.51 17.09
CA LYS A 226 20.56 -32.61 16.24
C LYS A 226 19.08 -32.49 15.90
N ASN A 227 18.31 -31.76 16.72
CA ASN A 227 16.85 -31.66 16.60
C ASN A 227 16.47 -30.43 15.77
N LEU A 228 16.54 -30.58 14.44
CA LEU A 228 16.35 -29.48 13.49
C LEU A 228 14.92 -28.93 13.55
N PHE A 229 13.90 -29.79 13.55
CA PHE A 229 12.51 -29.34 13.46
C PHE A 229 12.08 -28.65 14.75
N SER A 230 12.49 -29.17 15.90
CA SER A 230 12.29 -28.55 17.20
C SER A 230 12.95 -27.19 17.29
N GLY A 231 14.16 -27.03 16.72
CA GLY A 231 14.88 -25.76 16.66
C GLY A 231 14.13 -24.71 15.86
N ILE A 232 13.68 -25.07 14.64
CA ILE A 232 12.85 -24.20 13.80
C ILE A 232 11.56 -23.83 14.52
N PHE A 233 10.82 -24.81 15.05
CA PHE A 233 9.55 -24.57 15.71
C PHE A 233 9.69 -23.61 16.90
N ARG A 234 10.65 -23.86 17.79
CA ARG A 234 10.91 -23.00 18.97
C ARG A 234 11.35 -21.59 18.61
N THR A 235 12.01 -21.42 17.48
CA THR A 235 12.48 -20.10 17.02
C THR A 235 11.33 -19.25 16.50
N ASN A 236 10.31 -19.86 15.88
CA ASN A 236 9.29 -19.13 15.11
C ASN A 236 7.86 -19.23 15.68
N ALA A 237 7.60 -20.15 16.61
CA ALA A 237 6.24 -20.39 17.09
C ALA A 237 5.69 -19.18 17.85
N LEU A 238 4.52 -18.70 17.42
CA LEU A 238 3.76 -17.66 18.10
C LEU A 238 2.66 -18.32 18.96
N PRO A 239 2.34 -17.80 20.15
CA PRO A 239 1.21 -18.29 20.93
C PRO A 239 -0.10 -18.14 20.14
N CYS A 240 -0.89 -19.21 20.05
CA CYS A 240 -2.25 -19.18 19.48
C CYS A 240 -3.22 -18.51 20.46
N GLY A 241 -3.03 -17.21 20.67
CA GLY A 241 -3.78 -16.38 21.61
C GLY A 241 -3.02 -16.02 22.88
N SER A 242 -3.47 -14.95 23.54
CA SER A 242 -2.86 -14.46 24.78
C SER A 242 -2.87 -15.54 25.86
N GLY A 243 -1.69 -15.86 26.40
CA GLY A 243 -1.51 -16.90 27.42
C GLY A 243 -1.70 -18.34 26.92
N SER A 244 -1.88 -18.55 25.61
CA SER A 244 -2.06 -19.89 25.06
C SER A 244 -0.80 -20.73 25.23
N ARG A 245 -1.00 -21.98 25.65
CA ARG A 245 0.08 -22.98 25.74
C ARG A 245 0.33 -23.68 24.39
N ILE A 246 -0.49 -23.37 23.38
CA ILE A 246 -0.35 -23.89 22.03
C ILE A 246 0.42 -22.85 21.22
N GLY A 247 1.52 -23.27 20.60
CA GLY A 247 2.26 -22.47 19.65
C GLY A 247 1.90 -22.84 18.22
N GLY A 248 1.81 -21.86 17.34
CA GLY A 248 1.62 -22.01 15.90
C GLY A 248 2.84 -21.50 15.13
N VAL A 249 3.24 -22.23 14.08
CA VAL A 249 4.22 -21.77 13.10
C VAL A 249 3.48 -21.46 11.81
N TYR A 250 3.77 -20.34 11.19
CA TYR A 250 3.01 -19.79 10.07
C TYR A 250 3.89 -19.63 8.83
N PRO A 251 3.33 -19.68 7.61
CA PRO A 251 4.10 -19.52 6.38
C PRO A 251 4.78 -18.16 6.27
N THR A 252 4.12 -17.10 6.72
CA THR A 252 4.51 -15.71 6.40
C THR A 252 4.81 -14.89 7.65
N ALA A 253 3.95 -14.96 8.67
CA ALA A 253 4.04 -14.19 9.90
C ALA A 253 5.32 -14.49 10.69
N CYS A 254 5.90 -15.68 10.51
CA CYS A 254 7.19 -16.05 11.10
C CYS A 254 8.39 -15.27 10.53
N PHE A 255 8.22 -14.50 9.45
CA PHE A 255 9.24 -13.55 8.95
C PHE A 255 9.13 -12.16 9.57
N ILE A 256 8.16 -11.91 10.46
CA ILE A 256 8.09 -10.62 11.15
C ILE A 256 9.14 -10.57 12.24
N ASN A 257 10.10 -9.65 12.09
CA ASN A 257 11.16 -9.46 13.07
C ASN A 257 10.64 -8.76 14.33
N HIS A 258 11.23 -9.12 15.48
CA HIS A 258 10.94 -8.47 16.74
C HIS A 258 11.45 -7.02 16.79
N SER A 259 10.66 -6.13 17.40
CA SER A 259 11.04 -4.75 17.70
C SER A 259 10.40 -4.33 19.03
N CYS A 260 11.15 -3.62 19.88
CA CYS A 260 10.60 -3.03 21.10
C CYS A 260 9.63 -1.87 20.81
N ILE A 261 9.69 -1.29 19.61
CA ILE A 261 8.79 -0.23 19.14
C ILE A 261 8.07 -0.74 17.88
N PRO A 262 7.13 -1.69 18.03
CA PRO A 262 6.51 -2.36 16.90
C PRO A 262 5.69 -1.39 16.04
N ASN A 263 5.51 -1.74 14.78
CA ASN A 263 4.59 -1.08 13.84
C ASN A 263 3.38 -1.95 13.50
N ALA A 264 3.41 -3.24 13.87
CA ALA A 264 2.32 -4.18 13.72
C ALA A 264 2.11 -5.01 15.01
N HIS A 265 0.90 -5.55 15.18
CA HIS A 265 0.52 -6.39 16.32
C HIS A 265 -0.26 -7.61 15.83
N ASN A 266 -0.02 -8.76 16.46
CA ASN A 266 -0.67 -10.00 16.12
C ASN A 266 -1.95 -10.22 16.95
N ASN A 267 -2.92 -10.94 16.41
CA ASN A 267 -4.13 -11.33 17.12
C ASN A 267 -4.63 -12.67 16.59
N TRP A 268 -4.81 -13.62 17.50
CA TRP A 268 -5.30 -14.96 17.21
C TRP A 268 -6.83 -14.99 17.28
N ASN A 269 -7.46 -15.53 16.24
CA ASN A 269 -8.89 -15.84 16.25
C ASN A 269 -9.08 -17.34 16.54
N SER A 270 -9.54 -17.67 17.75
CA SER A 270 -9.76 -19.06 18.17
C SER A 270 -10.92 -19.76 17.45
N GLU A 271 -11.94 -19.02 16.99
CA GLU A 271 -13.08 -19.61 16.29
C GLU A 271 -12.69 -20.02 14.86
N GLN A 272 -11.87 -19.19 14.21
CA GLN A 272 -11.45 -19.41 12.82
C GLN A 272 -10.10 -20.13 12.71
N GLU A 273 -9.35 -20.27 13.81
CA GLU A 273 -8.00 -20.85 13.87
C GLU A 273 -6.97 -20.17 12.94
N HIS A 274 -6.98 -18.84 12.89
CA HIS A 274 -6.03 -18.06 12.13
C HIS A 274 -5.34 -17.00 12.98
N GLU A 275 -4.10 -16.68 12.61
CA GLU A 275 -3.39 -15.51 13.10
C GLU A 275 -3.67 -14.32 12.17
N THR A 276 -3.88 -13.16 12.77
CA THR A 276 -4.02 -11.91 12.05
C THR A 276 -2.96 -10.92 12.48
N ILE A 277 -2.36 -10.20 11.53
CA ILE A 277 -1.40 -9.13 11.82
C ILE A 277 -2.01 -7.81 11.38
N HIS A 278 -2.03 -6.81 12.27
CA HIS A 278 -2.58 -5.48 11.98
C HIS A 278 -1.54 -4.40 12.21
N ALA A 279 -1.52 -3.37 11.36
CA ALA A 279 -0.73 -2.17 11.57
C ALA A 279 -1.27 -1.37 12.79
N ILE A 280 -0.42 -1.10 13.78
CA ILE A 280 -0.83 -0.31 14.97
C ILE A 280 -0.53 1.19 14.82
N ARG A 281 0.24 1.55 13.79
CA ARG A 281 0.55 2.91 13.34
C ARG A 281 0.76 2.90 11.82
N PRO A 282 0.78 4.05 11.14
CA PRO A 282 1.17 4.10 9.73
C PRO A 282 2.54 3.46 9.53
N ILE A 283 2.66 2.60 8.50
CA ILE A 283 3.89 1.93 8.09
C ILE A 283 4.28 2.49 6.73
N GLU A 284 5.47 3.05 6.62
CA GLU A 284 5.96 3.57 5.34
C GLU A 284 6.43 2.43 4.44
N ARG A 285 6.37 2.63 3.14
CA ARG A 285 6.99 1.73 2.17
C ARG A 285 8.47 1.53 2.51
N GLY A 286 8.90 0.27 2.55
CA GLY A 286 10.29 -0.12 2.88
C GLY A 286 10.57 -0.29 4.36
N ALA A 287 9.59 -0.04 5.25
CA ALA A 287 9.71 -0.28 6.68
C ALA A 287 9.54 -1.76 7.06
#